data_AF-A0A7V6QQL9-F1
#
_entry.id   AF-A0A7V6QQL9-F1
#
_cell.length_a   1.000
_cell.length_b   1.000
_cell.length_c   1.000
_cell.angle_alpha   90.00
_cell.angle_beta   90.00
_cell.angle_gamma   90.00
#
_symmetry.space_group_name_H-M   'P 1'
#
loop_
_entity.id
_entity.type
_entity.pdbx_description
1 polymer ?
#
loop_
_entity_poly.entity_id
_entity_poly.type
_entity_poly.pdbx_seq_one_letter_code
_entity_poly.pdbx_strand_id
1 'polypeptide(L)'
;MNKLYFSIILLLLFVGCSNTVLNNSNKPGPKITLVQAKELAQEIYGLTEINNVELRLLKKNEIVNLTSQQKKLTPVYFVISGQLEGEDATVYVSSNDLNHHFIILTEE
;
A
#
# COMPACT_ATOMS: atom_id res chain seq x y z
N MET A 1 -7.97 35.64 -48.38
CA MET A 1 -9.35 35.31 -47.95
C MET A 1 -9.26 34.27 -46.84
N ASN A 2 -9.44 34.74 -45.61
CA ASN A 2 -9.45 33.92 -44.40
C ASN A 2 -10.70 33.05 -44.36
N LYS A 3 -10.56 31.77 -44.04
CA LYS A 3 -11.55 31.03 -43.23
C LYS A 3 -10.83 30.00 -42.35
N LEU A 4 -10.59 30.41 -41.10
CA LEU A 4 -10.49 29.52 -39.94
C LEU A 4 -11.79 28.71 -39.85
N TYR A 5 -11.68 27.39 -39.69
CA TYR A 5 -12.64 26.62 -38.90
C TYR A 5 -11.88 25.56 -38.10
N PHE A 6 -11.46 26.01 -36.93
CA PHE A 6 -11.19 25.19 -35.76
C PHE A 6 -12.55 24.66 -35.29
N SER A 7 -12.77 23.35 -35.33
CA SER A 7 -13.84 22.74 -34.54
C SER A 7 -13.40 21.36 -34.10
N ILE A 8 -12.76 21.37 -32.94
CA ILE A 8 -12.44 20.21 -32.12
C ILE A 8 -13.75 19.78 -31.47
N ILE A 9 -14.27 18.61 -31.83
CA ILE A 9 -15.19 17.88 -30.97
C ILE A 9 -14.56 16.51 -30.72
N LEU A 10 -13.73 16.50 -29.68
CA LEU A 10 -13.14 15.31 -29.08
C LEU A 10 -14.28 14.54 -28.38
N LEU A 11 -14.78 13.51 -29.05
CA LEU A 11 -15.80 12.61 -28.51
C LEU A 11 -15.15 11.67 -27.48
N LEU A 12 -14.97 12.15 -26.24
CA LEU A 12 -14.65 11.32 -25.08
C LEU A 12 -15.91 10.54 -24.68
N LEU A 13 -16.18 9.44 -25.37
CA LEU A 13 -17.03 8.40 -24.82
C LEU A 13 -16.21 7.69 -23.75
N PHE A 14 -16.49 8.05 -22.50
CA PHE A 14 -16.10 7.33 -21.31
C PHE A 14 -16.28 5.83 -21.55
N VAL A 15 -15.16 5.12 -21.66
CA VAL A 15 -15.12 3.67 -21.46
C VAL A 15 -15.48 3.47 -19.99
N GLY A 16 -16.77 3.29 -19.73
CA GLY A 16 -17.24 2.80 -18.45
C GLY A 16 -16.61 1.43 -18.26
N CYS A 17 -15.60 1.35 -17.39
CA CYS A 17 -15.21 0.08 -16.81
C CYS A 17 -16.41 -0.39 -15.99
N SER A 18 -17.24 -1.25 -16.60
CA SER A 18 -18.14 -2.11 -15.86
C SER A 18 -17.29 -2.84 -14.83
N ASN A 19 -17.41 -2.45 -13.56
CA ASN A 19 -16.95 -3.25 -12.45
C ASN A 19 -17.84 -4.49 -12.38
N THR A 20 -17.64 -5.43 -13.31
CA THR A 20 -17.98 -6.82 -13.04
C THR A 20 -17.05 -7.24 -11.90
N VAL A 21 -17.57 -7.10 -10.68
CA VAL A 21 -17.05 -7.79 -9.51
C VAL A 21 -17.24 -9.28 -9.82
N LEU A 22 -16.29 -9.83 -10.57
CA LEU A 22 -16.10 -11.27 -10.68
C LEU A 22 -15.80 -11.74 -9.26
N ASN A 23 -16.85 -12.20 -8.60
CA ASN A 23 -16.80 -12.92 -7.35
C ASN A 23 -15.91 -14.15 -7.54
N ASN A 24 -14.61 -13.96 -7.36
CA ASN A 24 -13.61 -15.00 -7.39
C ASN A 24 -13.25 -15.31 -5.94
N SER A 25 -14.21 -15.92 -5.25
CA SER A 25 -14.19 -16.23 -3.81
C SER A 25 -13.13 -17.25 -3.39
N ASN A 26 -12.17 -17.59 -4.26
CA ASN A 26 -11.12 -18.57 -4.01
C ASN A 26 -9.69 -18.06 -4.25
N LYS A 27 -9.47 -16.76 -4.47
CA LYS A 27 -8.11 -16.21 -4.44
C LYS A 27 -7.76 -15.84 -2.99
N PRO A 28 -6.70 -16.40 -2.38
CA PRO A 28 -6.26 -15.97 -1.06
C PRO A 28 -5.74 -14.54 -1.17
N GLY A 29 -6.61 -13.58 -0.86
CA GLY A 29 -6.26 -12.19 -0.66
C GLY A 29 -5.56 -11.98 0.69
N PRO A 30 -5.15 -10.73 1.00
CA PRO A 30 -4.66 -10.39 2.32
C PRO A 30 -5.73 -10.73 3.38
N LYS A 31 -5.35 -11.42 4.45
CA LYS A 31 -6.24 -11.67 5.60
C LYS A 31 -6.44 -10.42 6.43
N ILE A 32 -5.42 -9.56 6.47
CA ILE A 32 -5.44 -8.28 7.18
C ILE A 32 -5.99 -7.21 6.25
N THR A 33 -6.86 -6.36 6.78
CA THR A 33 -7.40 -5.22 6.04
C THR A 33 -6.48 -4.00 6.11
N LEU A 34 -6.63 -3.10 5.14
CA LEU A 34 -5.92 -1.81 5.14
C LEU A 34 -6.19 -1.02 6.44
N VAL A 35 -7.42 -1.05 6.96
CA VAL A 35 -7.80 -0.34 8.18
C VAL A 35 -7.04 -0.88 9.38
N GLN A 36 -7.03 -2.20 9.57
CA GLN A 36 -6.29 -2.84 10.67
C GLN A 36 -4.78 -2.57 10.60
N ALA A 37 -4.20 -2.55 9.40
CA ALA A 37 -2.79 -2.24 9.23
C ALA A 37 -2.47 -0.79 9.61
N LYS A 38 -3.35 0.17 9.27
CA LYS A 38 -3.22 1.58 9.66
C LYS A 38 -3.39 1.78 11.16
N GLU A 39 -4.42 1.18 11.76
CA GLU A 39 -4.65 1.22 13.20
C GLU A 39 -3.42 0.70 13.94
N LEU A 40 -2.87 -0.45 13.54
CA LEU A 40 -1.62 -0.96 14.13
C LEU A 40 -0.47 0.04 14.01
N ALA A 41 -0.29 0.66 12.84
CA ALA A 41 0.79 1.61 12.61
C ALA A 41 0.66 2.88 13.47
N GLN A 42 -0.57 3.31 13.76
CA GLN A 42 -0.83 4.48 14.60
C GLN A 42 -0.79 4.13 16.09
N GLU A 43 -1.43 3.03 16.50
CA GLU A 43 -1.60 2.68 17.92
C GLU A 43 -0.37 2.02 18.53
N ILE A 44 0.34 1.17 17.77
CA ILE A 44 1.52 0.43 18.27
C ILE A 44 2.80 1.21 18.04
N TYR A 45 2.94 1.84 16.88
CA TYR A 45 4.17 2.56 16.51
C TYR A 45 4.09 4.07 16.66
N GLY A 46 2.90 4.65 16.84
CA GLY A 46 2.76 6.09 17.06
C GLY A 46 2.91 6.94 15.80
N LEU A 47 2.70 6.39 14.59
CA LEU A 47 2.71 7.22 13.38
C LEU A 47 1.66 8.33 13.50
N THR A 48 2.10 9.59 13.51
CA THR A 48 1.23 10.76 13.66
C THR A 48 0.58 11.15 12.34
N GLU A 49 1.29 10.92 11.23
CA GLU A 49 0.81 11.18 9.88
C GLU A 49 1.10 9.98 8.97
N ILE A 50 0.17 9.65 8.07
CA ILE A 50 0.35 8.59 7.07
C ILE A 50 0.43 9.24 5.69
N ASN A 51 1.58 9.12 5.05
CA ASN A 51 1.88 9.74 3.76
C ASN A 51 1.53 8.80 2.60
N ASN A 52 1.81 7.51 2.74
CA ASN A 52 1.53 6.51 1.71
C ASN A 52 1.21 5.15 2.33
N VAL A 53 0.37 4.37 1.65
CA VAL A 53 0.14 2.97 1.98
C VAL A 53 0.06 2.11 0.73
N GLU A 54 0.84 1.04 0.70
CA GLU A 54 0.90 0.09 -0.42
C GLU A 54 0.79 -1.34 0.09
N LEU A 55 0.10 -2.20 -0.66
CA LEU A 55 0.17 -3.65 -0.48
C LEU A 55 1.12 -4.23 -1.52
N ARG A 56 2.32 -4.64 -1.10
CA ARG A 56 3.35 -5.12 -2.03
C ARG A 56 4.28 -6.15 -1.41
N LEU A 57 5.09 -6.76 -2.26
CA LEU A 57 6.22 -7.56 -1.81
C LEU A 57 7.29 -6.67 -1.16
N LEU A 58 7.94 -7.18 -0.12
CA LEU A 58 9.15 -6.56 0.43
C LEU A 58 10.28 -6.56 -0.61
N LYS A 59 11.02 -5.46 -0.65
CA LYS A 59 12.26 -5.30 -1.42
C LYS A 59 13.38 -6.07 -0.74
N LYS A 60 14.44 -6.37 -1.50
CA LYS A 60 15.61 -7.14 -0.98
C LYS A 60 16.23 -6.53 0.27
N ASN A 61 16.35 -5.21 0.31
CA ASN A 61 16.88 -4.46 1.45
C ASN A 61 15.90 -4.37 2.64
N GLU A 62 14.62 -4.64 2.45
CA GLU A 62 13.63 -4.68 3.54
C GLU A 62 13.60 -6.08 4.17
N ILE A 63 13.76 -7.13 3.36
CA ILE A 63 13.80 -8.54 3.78
C ILE A 63 14.94 -8.82 4.78
N VAL A 64 16.03 -8.05 4.75
CA VAL A 64 17.15 -8.22 5.69
C VAL A 64 16.73 -8.02 7.14
N ASN A 65 15.69 -7.22 7.39
CA ASN A 65 15.13 -6.95 8.72
C ASN A 65 14.23 -8.08 9.24
N LEU A 66 13.88 -9.04 8.40
CA LEU A 66 13.11 -10.20 8.82
C LEU A 66 13.99 -11.23 9.53
N THR A 67 13.47 -11.77 10.64
CA THR A 67 14.03 -12.97 11.27
C THR A 67 13.93 -14.19 10.36
N SER A 68 14.72 -15.23 10.64
CA SER A 68 14.69 -16.49 9.89
C SER A 68 13.31 -17.17 9.88
N GLN A 69 12.48 -16.94 10.90
CA GLN A 69 11.12 -17.45 10.95
C GLN A 69 10.18 -16.63 10.06
N GLN A 70 10.29 -15.30 10.11
CA GLN A 70 9.48 -14.38 9.31
C GLN A 70 9.75 -14.53 7.80
N LYS A 71 10.99 -14.83 7.41
CA LYS A 71 11.36 -15.14 6.01
C LYS A 71 10.66 -16.37 5.42
N LYS A 72 10.09 -17.25 6.26
CA LYS A 72 9.30 -18.41 5.82
C LYS A 72 7.82 -18.06 5.56
N LEU A 73 7.39 -16.85 5.93
CA LEU A 73 6.02 -16.38 5.75
C LEU A 73 5.85 -15.67 4.40
N THR A 74 4.62 -15.22 4.12
CA THR A 74 4.34 -14.43 2.91
C THR A 74 5.24 -13.19 2.86
N PRO A 75 5.85 -12.89 1.71
CA PRO A 75 6.60 -11.66 1.51
C PRO A 75 5.71 -10.45 1.21
N VAL A 76 4.38 -10.58 1.24
CA VAL A 76 3.40 -9.51 0.96
C VAL A 76 3.03 -8.77 2.25
N TYR A 77 3.20 -7.44 2.25
CA TYR A 77 3.01 -6.56 3.40
C TYR A 77 2.24 -5.30 3.00
N PHE A 78 1.48 -4.77 3.95
CA PHE A 78 1.14 -3.36 3.97
C PHE A 78 2.38 -2.57 4.37
N VAL A 79 2.86 -1.71 3.48
CA VAL A 79 3.97 -0.80 3.71
C VAL A 79 3.39 0.59 3.89
N ILE A 80 3.53 1.13 5.10
CA ILE A 80 2.89 2.36 5.55
C ILE A 80 4.01 3.34 5.89
N SER A 81 4.20 4.37 5.07
CA SER A 81 5.17 5.43 5.36
C SER A 81 4.47 6.64 5.96
N GLY A 82 5.16 7.34 6.85
CA GLY A 82 4.58 8.40 7.65
C GLY A 82 5.61 9.13 8.50
N GLN A 83 5.11 9.92 9.44
CA GLN A 83 5.92 10.65 10.43
C GLN A 83 5.81 10.00 11.80
N LEU A 84 6.94 9.85 12.48
CA LEU A 84 7.04 9.45 13.90
C LEU A 84 7.95 10.45 14.60
N GLU A 85 7.42 11.18 15.58
CA GLU A 85 8.19 12.17 16.35
C GLU A 85 8.92 13.24 15.49
N GLY A 86 8.44 13.50 14.28
CA GLY A 86 9.03 14.46 13.33
C GLY A 86 10.07 13.85 12.39
N GLU A 87 10.25 12.53 12.40
CA GLU A 87 11.14 11.78 11.52
C GLU A 87 10.37 10.86 10.57
N ASP A 88 10.93 10.62 9.38
CA ASP A 88 10.37 9.69 8.39
C ASP A 88 10.49 8.24 8.87
N ALA A 89 9.33 7.58 8.99
CA ALA A 89 9.27 6.19 9.40
C ALA A 89 8.41 5.36 8.43
N THR A 90 8.78 4.08 8.27
CA THR A 90 8.00 3.11 7.52
C THR A 90 7.67 1.91 8.37
N VAL A 91 6.37 1.67 8.57
CA VAL A 91 5.83 0.49 9.25
C VAL A 91 5.45 -0.56 8.21
N TYR A 92 5.83 -1.80 8.49
CA TYR A 92 5.58 -2.97 7.66
C TYR A 92 4.68 -3.93 8.43
N VAL A 93 3.51 -4.25 7.88
CA VAL A 93 2.55 -5.19 8.50
C VAL A 93 2.27 -6.34 7.55
N SER A 94 2.46 -7.58 8.01
CA SER A 94 2.21 -8.74 7.16
C SER A 94 0.76 -8.77 6.69
N SER A 95 0.55 -9.08 5.41
CA SER A 95 -0.80 -9.18 4.85
C SER A 95 -1.64 -10.30 5.46
N ASN A 96 -1.02 -11.21 6.21
CA ASN A 96 -1.65 -12.45 6.71
C ASN A 96 -1.68 -12.57 8.23
N ASP A 97 -0.95 -11.74 8.98
CA ASP A 97 -0.87 -11.81 10.44
C ASP A 97 -0.52 -10.45 11.04
N LEU A 98 -1.41 -9.89 11.87
CA LEU A 98 -1.20 -8.61 12.54
C LEU A 98 -0.08 -8.64 13.57
N ASN A 99 0.30 -9.79 14.09
CA ASN A 99 1.42 -9.91 15.04
C ASN A 99 2.77 -9.90 14.33
N HIS A 100 2.77 -9.98 13.00
CA HIS A 100 3.96 -9.89 12.20
C HIS A 100 4.09 -8.49 11.60
N HIS A 101 4.79 -7.64 12.34
CA HIS A 101 5.06 -6.27 11.94
C HIS A 101 6.44 -5.81 12.41
N PHE A 102 6.99 -4.81 11.74
CA PHE A 102 8.23 -4.14 12.10
C PHE A 102 8.24 -2.71 11.58
N ILE A 103 9.14 -1.88 12.10
CA ILE A 103 9.34 -0.49 11.69
C ILE A 103 10.78 -0.29 11.24
N ILE A 104 10.99 0.56 10.23
CA ILE A 104 12.30 1.08 9.83
C ILE A 104 12.22 2.61 9.95
N LEU A 105 13.15 3.18 10.72
CA LEU A 105 13.38 4.63 10.74
C LEU A 105 14.26 4.98 9.56
N THR A 106 13.86 6.00 8.81
CA THR A 106 14.63 6.49 7.66
C THR A 106 15.47 7.65 8.19
N GLU A 107 16.69 7.34 8.61
CA GLU A 107 17.68 8.39 8.91
C GLU A 107 18.04 9.08 7.59
N GLU A 108 17.98 10.42 7.55
CA GLU A 108 18.53 11.24 6.46
C GLU A 108 20.06 11.11 6.36
#